data_AF-A0A662R5H1-F1
#
_entry.id   AF-A0A662R5H1-F1
#
_cell.length_a   1.000
_cell.length_b   1.000
_cell.length_c   1.000
_cell.angle_alpha   90.00
_cell.angle_beta   90.00
_cell.angle_gamma   90.00
#
_symmetry.space_group_name_H-M   'P 1'
#
loop_
_entity.id
_entity.type
_entity.pdbx_description
1 polymer ?
#
loop_
_entity_poly.entity_id
_entity_poly.type
_entity_poly.pdbx_seq_one_letter_code
_entity_poly.pdbx_strand_id
1 'polypeptide(L)' 'MAKRWMQKIGLKHGALSRQLGIPISEDIPMKLLNAIRTAKIGDTISNPTKSGKRTFKVTRLLKKRAVLAITLKKTHHKR' A
#
# COMPACT_ATOMS: atom_id res chain seq x y z
N MET A 1 8.13 -13.80 13.93
CA MET A 1 7.76 -14.51 12.68
C MET A 1 7.62 -13.59 11.47
N ALA A 2 6.82 -12.51 11.54
CA ALA A 2 6.60 -11.62 10.38
C ALA A 2 7.88 -10.98 9.79
N LYS A 3 8.84 -10.62 10.65
CA LYS A 3 10.10 -9.95 10.25
C LYS A 3 10.97 -10.80 9.31
N ARG A 4 10.99 -12.13 9.49
CA ARG A 4 11.91 -13.05 8.77
C ARG A 4 11.50 -13.29 7.31
N TRP A 5 10.20 -13.46 7.04
CA TRP A 5 9.75 -13.69 5.66
C TRP A 5 9.78 -12.41 4.82
N MET A 6 9.48 -11.24 5.40
CA MET A 6 9.58 -9.95 4.71
C MET A 6 11.01 -9.64 4.27
N GLN A 7 12.00 -9.98 5.10
CA GLN A 7 13.43 -9.88 4.75
C GLN A 7 13.79 -10.83 3.60
N LYS A 8 13.28 -12.06 3.61
CA LYS A 8 13.50 -13.05 2.55
C LYS A 8 12.97 -12.60 1.18
N ILE A 9 11.89 -11.82 1.14
CA ILE A 9 11.34 -11.24 -0.12
C ILE A 9 11.90 -9.83 -0.43
N GLY A 10 12.86 -9.34 0.36
CA GLY A 10 13.47 -8.01 0.17
C GLY A 10 12.52 -6.83 0.41
N LEU A 11 11.42 -7.02 1.14
CA LEU A 11 10.45 -5.96 1.42
C LEU A 11 10.99 -5.03 2.50
N LYS A 12 11.50 -3.86 2.08
CA LYS A 12 11.98 -2.82 3.00
C LYS A 12 10.82 -2.16 3.76
N HIS A 13 11.08 -1.79 5.01
CA HIS A 13 10.13 -1.02 5.81
C HIS A 13 9.73 0.28 5.08
N GLY A 14 8.44 0.60 5.08
CA GLY A 14 7.90 1.79 4.40
C GLY A 14 7.94 1.73 2.86
N ALA A 15 8.17 0.57 2.24
CA ALA A 15 8.24 0.47 0.77
C ALA A 15 6.97 0.97 0.07
N LEU A 16 5.78 0.70 0.63
CA LEU A 16 4.51 1.18 0.10
C LEU A 16 4.33 2.69 0.35
N SER A 17 4.67 3.18 1.54
CA SER A 17 4.59 4.61 1.88
C SER A 17 5.46 5.45 0.94
N ARG A 18 6.73 5.05 0.73
CA ARG A 18 7.64 5.70 -0.22
C ARG A 18 7.10 5.69 -1.65
N GLN A 19 6.50 4.59 -2.08
CA GLN A 19 5.94 4.47 -3.42
C GLN A 19 4.76 5.44 -3.64
N LEU A 20 3.91 5.60 -2.62
CA LEU A 20 2.77 6.51 -2.60
C LEU A 20 3.13 7.95 -2.22
N GLY A 21 4.37 8.22 -1.82
CA GLY A 21 4.80 9.53 -1.33
C GLY A 21 4.19 9.92 0.03
N ILE A 22 3.80 8.93 0.83
CA ILE A 22 3.25 9.12 2.17
C ILE A 22 4.41 8.99 3.17
N PRO A 23 4.53 9.88 4.17
CA PRO A 23 5.50 9.73 5.25
C PRO A 23 5.37 8.36 5.94
N ILE A 24 6.50 7.75 6.33
CA ILE A 24 6.47 6.42 6.97
C ILE A 24 5.84 6.48 8.37
N SER A 25 5.90 7.64 9.03
CA SER A 25 5.22 7.94 10.29
C SER A 25 3.71 8.00 10.16
N GLU A 26 3.19 8.27 8.97
CA GLU A 26 1.75 8.35 8.71
C GLU A 26 1.18 7.00 8.30
N ASP A 27 0.02 6.69 8.86
CA ASP A 27 -0.70 5.50 8.49
C ASP A 27 -1.36 5.65 7.10
N ILE A 28 -1.26 4.62 6.26
CA ILE A 28 -1.81 4.66 4.91
C ILE A 28 -3.34 4.43 4.99
N PRO A 29 -4.18 5.39 4.53
CA PRO A 29 -5.63 5.25 4.67
C PRO A 29 -6.17 4.00 3.97
N MET A 30 -7.08 3.27 4.63
CA MET A 30 -7.72 2.08 4.04
C MET A 30 -8.47 2.40 2.74
N LYS A 31 -9.05 3.61 2.64
CA LYS A 31 -9.72 4.11 1.44
C LYS A 31 -8.77 4.14 0.22
N LEU A 32 -7.55 4.61 0.42
CA LEU A 32 -6.52 4.65 -0.62
C LEU A 32 -6.11 3.23 -1.04
N LEU A 33 -5.88 2.33 -0.08
CA LEU A 33 -5.53 0.95 -0.38
C LEU A 33 -6.64 0.23 -1.18
N ASN A 34 -7.90 0.46 -0.82
CA ASN A 34 -9.05 -0.10 -1.52
C ASN A 34 -9.15 0.42 -2.96
N ALA A 35 -8.91 1.72 -3.19
CA ALA A 35 -8.90 2.30 -4.53
C ALA A 35 -7.84 1.64 -5.44
N ILE A 36 -6.64 1.37 -4.90
CA ILE A 36 -5.58 0.65 -5.64
C ILE A 36 -6.00 -0.79 -5.96
N ARG A 37 -6.69 -1.45 -5.02
CA ARG A 37 -7.15 -2.83 -5.19
C ARG A 37 -8.20 -2.94 -6.29
N THR A 38 -9.13 -1.99 -6.37
CA THR A 38 -10.24 -2.01 -7.35
C THR A 38 -9.80 -1.58 -8.74
N ALA A 39 -8.81 -0.68 -8.85
CA ALA A 39 -8.27 -0.22 -10.13
C ALA A 39 -7.64 -1.33 -10.96
N LYS A 40 -7.73 -1.25 -12.30
CA LYS A 40 -7.06 -2.22 -13.19
C LYS A 40 -5.57 -1.89 -13.26
N ILE A 41 -4.78 -2.92 -13.56
CA ILE A 41 -3.34 -2.75 -13.74
C ILE A 41 -3.11 -1.94 -15.01
N GLY A 42 -2.33 -0.86 -14.91
CA GLY A 42 -2.10 0.07 -16.01
C GLY A 42 -2.91 1.37 -15.89
N ASP A 43 -3.99 1.37 -15.10
CA ASP A 43 -4.82 2.56 -14.90
C ASP A 43 -4.05 3.63 -14.11
N THR A 44 -4.32 4.89 -14.43
CA THR A 44 -3.90 6.02 -13.60
C THR A 44 -5.06 6.43 -12.71
N ILE A 45 -4.86 6.37 -11.40
CA ILE A 45 -5.88 6.74 -10.43
C ILE A 45 -5.56 8.09 -9.79
N SER A 46 -6.59 8.89 -9.57
CA SER A 46 -6.52 10.05 -8.70
C SER A 46 -6.66 9.59 -7.26
N ASN A 47 -5.80 10.11 -6.40
CA ASN A 47 -5.77 9.77 -4.99
C ASN A 47 -7.05 10.30 -4.32
N PRO A 48 -7.89 9.43 -3.75
CA PRO A 48 -9.12 9.84 -3.08
C PRO A 48 -8.86 10.47 -1.70
N THR A 49 -7.62 10.55 -1.24
CA THR A 49 -7.22 11.15 0.05
C THR A 49 -6.24 12.31 -0.14
N LYS A 50 -6.07 13.11 0.92
CA LYS A 50 -5.14 14.25 0.93
C LYS A 50 -3.67 13.84 1.17
N SER A 51 -3.42 12.56 1.51
CA SER A 51 -2.10 12.06 1.89
C SER A 51 -1.38 11.42 0.70
N GLY A 52 -0.17 11.87 0.44
CA GLY A 52 0.70 11.32 -0.61
C GLY A 52 0.47 11.92 -2.00
N LYS A 53 0.90 11.18 -3.03
CA LYS A 53 0.83 11.61 -4.43
C LYS A 53 -0.62 11.81 -4.88
N ARG A 54 -0.87 12.88 -5.65
CA ARG A 54 -2.20 13.22 -6.19
C ARG A 54 -2.67 12.24 -7.26
N THR A 55 -1.79 11.79 -8.14
CA THR A 55 -2.10 10.83 -9.21
C THR A 55 -0.96 9.82 -9.34
N PHE A 56 -1.28 8.57 -9.67
CA PHE A 56 -0.27 7.56 -9.91
C PHE A 56 -0.79 6.39 -10.75
N LYS A 57 0.13 5.74 -11.48
CA LYS A 57 -0.16 4.55 -12.27
C LYS A 57 -0.16 3.30 -11.40
N VAL A 58 -1.19 2.48 -11.56
CA VAL A 58 -1.36 1.22 -10.84
C VAL A 58 -0.52 0.14 -11.51
N THR A 59 0.64 -0.14 -10.90
CA THR A 59 1.51 -1.23 -11.34
C THR A 59 1.18 -2.54 -10.62
N ARG A 60 1.58 -3.68 -11.19
CA ARG A 60 1.44 -5.00 -10.55
C ARG A 60 2.05 -5.03 -9.15
N LEU A 61 3.23 -4.41 -8.99
CA LEU A 61 3.93 -4.33 -7.71
C LEU A 61 3.17 -3.49 -6.69
N LEU A 62 2.65 -2.32 -7.11
CA LEU A 62 1.85 -1.46 -6.25
C LEU A 62 0.62 -2.21 -5.74
N LYS A 63 -0.09 -2.90 -6.62
CA LYS A 63 -1.31 -3.64 -6.29
C LYS A 63 -1.02 -4.79 -5.32
N LYS A 64 0.04 -5.58 -5.53
CA LYS A 64 0.48 -6.63 -4.60
C LYS A 64 0.77 -6.06 -3.20
N ARG A 65 1.50 -4.94 -3.13
CA ARG A 65 1.82 -4.28 -1.85
C ARG A 65 0.57 -3.73 -1.15
N ALA A 66 -0.36 -3.14 -1.90
CA ALA A 66 -1.62 -2.64 -1.35
C ALA A 66 -2.48 -3.77 -0.78
N VAL A 67 -2.61 -4.89 -1.48
CA VAL A 67 -3.33 -6.08 -1.00
C VAL A 67 -2.71 -6.62 0.29
N LEU A 68 -1.39 -6.75 0.35
CA LEU A 68 -0.70 -7.16 1.56
C LEU A 68 -0.99 -6.22 2.74
N ALA A 69 -0.91 -4.90 2.51
CA ALA A 69 -1.19 -3.90 3.54
C ALA A 69 -2.64 -3.99 4.06
N ILE A 70 -3.62 -4.22 3.18
CA ILE A 70 -5.03 -4.44 3.58
C ILE A 70 -5.13 -5.67 4.49
N THR A 71 -4.51 -6.78 4.11
CA THR A 71 -4.54 -8.02 4.91
C THR A 71 -3.91 -7.81 6.28
N LEU A 72 -2.77 -7.13 6.35
CA LEU A 72 -2.09 -6.84 7.60
C LEU A 72 -2.93 -5.92 8.51
N LYS A 73 -3.55 -4.88 7.95
CA LYS A 73 -4.46 -4.01 8.71
C LYS A 73 -5.68 -4.76 9.26
N LYS A 74 -6.30 -5.60 8.43
CA LYS A 74 -7.47 -6.40 8.84
C LYS A 74 -7.13 -7.41 9.94
N THR A 75 -5.98 -8.06 9.84
CA THR A 75 -5.53 -9.03 10.86
C THR A 75 -5.12 -8.35 12.16
N HIS A 76 -4.53 -7.15 12.08
CA HIS A 76 -4.25 -6.33 13.27
C HIS A 76 -5.52 -5.90 14.00
N HIS A 77 -6.56 -5.47 13.27
CA HIS A 77 -7.82 -5.00 13.89
C HIS A 77 -8.69 -6.11 14.48
N LYS A 78 -8.46 -7.38 14.10
CA LYS A 78 -9.19 -8.55 14.63
C LYS A 78 -8.57 -9.12 15.91
N ARG A 79 -7.41 -8.62 16.34
CA ARG A 79 -6.76 -8.96 17.59
C ARG A 79 -7.01 -7.85 18.61
#